data_AF-A0AAQ5Z0R8-F1
#
_entry.id   AF-A0AAQ5Z0R8-F1
#
_cell.length_a   1.000
_cell.length_b   1.000
_cell.length_c   1.000
_cell.angle_alpha   90.00
_cell.angle_beta   90.00
_cell.angle_gamma   90.00
#
_symmetry.space_group_name_H-M   'P 1'
#
loop_
_entity.id
_entity.type
_entity.pdbx_description
1 polymer ?
#
loop_
_entity_poly.entity_id
_entity_poly.type
_entity_poly.pdbx_seq_one_letter_code
_entity_poly.pdbx_strand_id
1 'polypeptide(L)'
;IVTYLKNPDSTFPKLLSGLDNFGQKYGYKLNINKTQVLCVNYTPSSSIRQKYKLKWDLGNIKYLGVFITQDLNKLYEINYHKINNNIQKDLSKHQEDDNFTVSETLKTWTDIVRKYKLEGDCRLLLWPLQTTLFRPGQIDKTFTTWTEVLQPYAH
;
A
#
# COMPACT_ATOMS: atom_id res chain seq x y z
N ILE A 1 -14.74 -6.17 1.10
CA ILE A 1 -14.63 -5.70 2.51
C ILE A 1 -13.23 -6.03 3.01
N VAL A 2 -12.60 -5.14 3.75
CA VAL A 2 -11.32 -5.37 4.44
C VAL A 2 -11.58 -5.15 5.93
N THR A 3 -11.09 -6.05 6.76
CA THR A 3 -11.34 -6.03 8.21
C THR A 3 -10.03 -6.27 8.93
N TYR A 4 -9.80 -5.52 10.00
CA TYR A 4 -8.66 -5.68 10.90
C TYR A 4 -9.14 -6.27 12.22
N LEU A 5 -8.40 -7.25 12.74
CA LEU A 5 -8.79 -7.97 13.95
C LEU A 5 -7.65 -7.96 14.97
N LYS A 6 -7.98 -7.55 16.19
CA LYS A 6 -7.14 -7.76 17.37
C LYS A 6 -7.48 -9.12 17.98
N ASN A 7 -6.50 -9.79 18.59
CA ASN A 7 -6.66 -11.10 19.27
C ASN A 7 -7.34 -12.16 18.37
N PRO A 8 -6.67 -12.59 17.27
CA PRO A 8 -7.30 -13.33 16.18
C PRO A 8 -7.96 -14.64 16.64
N ASP A 9 -7.40 -15.34 17.63
CA ASP A 9 -7.97 -16.59 18.13
C ASP A 9 -9.42 -16.44 18.64
N SER A 10 -9.74 -15.28 19.22
CA SER A 10 -11.05 -15.00 19.81
C SER A 10 -12.00 -14.27 18.86
N THR A 11 -11.46 -13.40 18.00
CA THR A 11 -12.25 -12.50 17.14
C THR A 11 -12.50 -13.07 15.76
N PHE A 12 -11.56 -13.82 15.19
CA PHE A 12 -11.69 -14.40 13.86
C PHE A 12 -12.86 -15.40 13.77
N PRO A 13 -13.05 -16.33 14.73
CA PRO A 13 -14.22 -17.21 14.71
C PRO A 13 -15.55 -16.44 14.78
N LYS A 14 -15.62 -15.38 15.61
CA LYS A 14 -16.82 -14.54 15.75
C LYS A 14 -17.13 -13.80 14.45
N LEU A 15 -16.13 -13.25 13.77
CA LEU A 15 -16.30 -12.61 12.47
C LEU A 15 -16.87 -13.60 11.45
N LEU A 16 -16.30 -14.80 11.35
CA LEU A 16 -16.77 -15.79 10.40
C LEU A 16 -18.18 -16.28 10.70
N SER A 17 -18.54 -16.48 11.97
CA SER A 17 -19.93 -16.78 12.36
C SER A 17 -20.89 -15.64 12.02
N GLY A 18 -20.48 -14.39 12.18
CA GLY A 18 -21.29 -13.23 11.79
C GLY A 18 -21.50 -13.14 10.28
N LEU A 19 -20.44 -13.35 9.50
CA LEU A 19 -20.52 -13.39 8.04
C LEU A 19 -21.35 -14.56 7.53
N ASP A 20 -21.29 -15.71 8.18
CA ASP A 20 -22.10 -16.88 7.83
C ASP A 20 -23.58 -16.64 8.12
N ASN A 21 -23.92 -16.10 9.30
CA ASN A 21 -25.31 -15.72 9.65
C ASN A 21 -25.86 -14.67 8.66
N PHE A 22 -25.08 -13.63 8.37
CA PHE A 22 -25.44 -12.65 7.34
C PHE A 22 -25.64 -13.32 5.98
N GLY A 23 -24.73 -14.22 5.60
CA GLY A 23 -24.80 -14.97 4.36
C GLY A 23 -26.07 -15.81 4.25
N GLN A 24 -26.42 -16.55 5.31
CA GLN A 24 -27.65 -17.34 5.37
C GLN A 24 -28.90 -16.46 5.27
N LYS A 25 -28.92 -15.29 5.93
CA LYS A 25 -30.06 -14.37 5.91
C LYS A 25 -30.32 -13.74 4.54
N TYR A 26 -29.27 -13.45 3.77
CA TYR A 26 -29.37 -12.71 2.51
C TYR A 26 -28.97 -13.53 1.27
N GLY A 27 -28.73 -14.84 1.42
CA GLY A 27 -28.36 -15.74 0.32
C GLY A 27 -26.93 -15.56 -0.22
N TYR A 28 -26.01 -14.99 0.56
CA TYR A 28 -24.61 -14.85 0.19
C TYR A 28 -23.74 -15.96 0.80
N LYS A 29 -22.70 -16.39 0.07
CA LYS A 29 -21.72 -17.37 0.56
C LYS A 29 -20.31 -16.82 0.48
N LEU A 30 -19.56 -16.91 1.58
CA LEU A 30 -18.16 -16.52 1.63
C LEU A 30 -17.34 -17.37 0.65
N ASN A 31 -16.57 -16.70 -0.21
CA ASN A 31 -15.68 -17.38 -1.14
C ASN A 31 -14.30 -17.57 -0.48
N ILE A 32 -14.08 -18.76 0.10
CA ILE A 32 -12.83 -19.14 0.77
C ILE A 32 -11.61 -19.02 -0.15
N ASN A 33 -11.76 -19.36 -1.44
CA ASN A 33 -10.66 -19.32 -2.42
C ASN A 33 -10.21 -17.88 -2.74
N LYS A 34 -11.15 -16.92 -2.71
CA LYS A 34 -10.86 -15.49 -2.89
C LYS A 34 -10.49 -14.78 -1.59
N THR A 35 -10.76 -15.40 -0.44
CA THR A 35 -10.46 -14.82 0.87
C THR A 35 -8.97 -14.91 1.12
N GLN A 36 -8.35 -13.78 1.45
CA GLN A 36 -6.93 -13.69 1.78
C GLN A 36 -6.80 -13.21 3.23
N VAL A 37 -5.85 -13.78 3.95
CA VAL A 37 -5.53 -13.42 5.33
C VAL A 37 -4.05 -13.08 5.40
N LEU A 38 -3.74 -11.93 5.99
CA LEU A 38 -2.37 -11.52 6.29
C LEU A 38 -2.21 -11.55 7.81
N CYS A 39 -1.35 -12.41 8.31
CA CYS A 39 -1.03 -12.47 9.73
C CYS A 39 0.14 -11.53 10.04
N VAL A 40 -0.07 -10.59 10.96
CA VAL A 40 0.96 -9.65 11.41
C VAL A 40 1.21 -9.93 12.90
N ASN A 41 2.46 -10.27 13.25
CA ASN A 41 2.88 -10.64 14.62
C ASN A 41 1.98 -11.70 15.28
N TYR A 42 1.46 -12.62 14.45
CA TYR A 42 0.55 -13.65 14.90
C TYR A 42 0.81 -14.94 14.13
N THR A 43 0.82 -16.05 14.86
CA THR A 43 0.93 -17.38 14.27
C THR A 43 -0.34 -18.16 14.65
N PRO A 44 -1.19 -18.53 13.68
CA PRO A 44 -2.43 -19.23 13.98
C PRO A 44 -2.17 -20.63 14.51
N SER A 45 -2.89 -20.99 15.58
CA SER A 45 -2.84 -22.32 16.19
C SER A 45 -3.31 -23.41 15.22
N SER A 46 -2.85 -24.64 15.44
CA SER A 46 -3.24 -25.81 14.61
C SER A 46 -4.76 -25.99 14.55
N SER A 47 -5.45 -25.72 15.66
CA SER A 47 -6.92 -25.81 15.75
C SER A 47 -7.62 -24.86 14.77
N ILE A 48 -7.18 -23.60 14.67
CA ILE A 48 -7.74 -22.60 13.77
C ILE A 48 -7.42 -22.93 12.32
N ARG A 49 -6.17 -23.32 12.04
CA ARG A 49 -5.74 -23.71 10.69
C ARG A 49 -6.56 -24.89 10.16
N GLN A 50 -6.82 -25.89 11.00
CA GLN A 50 -7.59 -27.06 10.61
C GLN A 50 -9.07 -26.73 10.40
N LYS A 51 -9.65 -25.90 11.30
CA LYS A 51 -11.04 -25.48 11.22
C LYS A 51 -11.31 -24.60 10.00
N TYR A 52 -10.39 -23.69 9.68
CA TYR A 52 -10.52 -22.72 8.61
C TYR A 52 -9.41 -22.91 7.59
N LYS A 53 -9.73 -23.59 6.50
CA LYS A 53 -8.81 -23.93 5.39
C LYS A 53 -8.48 -22.72 4.51
N LEU A 54 -7.92 -21.69 5.11
CA LEU A 54 -7.46 -20.46 4.46
C LEU A 54 -5.94 -20.49 4.27
N LYS A 55 -5.45 -19.60 3.41
CA LYS A 55 -4.01 -19.37 3.25
C LYS A 55 -3.54 -18.45 4.38
N TRP A 56 -3.01 -19.05 5.44
CA TRP A 56 -2.56 -18.36 6.65
C TRP A 56 -1.14 -17.78 6.54
N ASP A 57 -0.28 -18.43 5.74
CA ASP A 57 1.15 -18.11 5.65
C ASP A 57 1.48 -17.19 4.46
N LEU A 58 0.59 -16.24 4.15
CA LEU A 58 0.82 -15.27 3.09
C LEU A 58 1.75 -14.17 3.59
N GLY A 59 2.84 -13.89 2.86
CA GLY A 59 3.70 -12.74 3.13
C GLY A 59 3.15 -11.40 2.61
N ASN A 60 2.17 -11.46 1.70
CA ASN A 60 1.41 -10.31 1.21
C ASN A 60 0.01 -10.72 0.73
N ILE A 61 -0.90 -9.76 0.69
CA ILE A 61 -2.24 -9.89 0.12
C ILE A 61 -2.47 -8.78 -0.89
N LYS A 62 -3.37 -8.98 -1.85
CA LYS A 62 -3.67 -7.97 -2.87
C LYS A 62 -5.04 -7.36 -2.64
N TYR A 63 -5.11 -6.05 -2.55
CA TYR A 63 -6.34 -5.28 -2.43
C TYR A 63 -6.37 -4.13 -3.43
N LEU A 64 -7.40 -4.12 -4.29
CA LEU A 64 -7.62 -3.09 -5.32
C LEU A 64 -6.38 -2.78 -6.19
N GLY A 65 -5.57 -3.80 -6.48
CA GLY A 65 -4.36 -3.63 -7.29
C GLY A 65 -3.07 -3.41 -6.49
N VAL A 66 -3.18 -3.05 -5.21
CA VAL A 66 -2.05 -2.79 -4.31
C VAL A 66 -1.80 -4.03 -3.44
N PHE A 67 -0.53 -4.44 -3.34
CA PHE A 67 -0.09 -5.45 -2.39
C PHE A 67 0.10 -4.84 -1.01
N ILE A 68 -0.53 -5.43 -0.01
CA ILE A 68 -0.30 -5.17 1.41
C ILE A 68 0.65 -6.26 1.92
N THR A 69 1.80 -5.87 2.44
CA THR A 69 2.88 -6.78 2.85
C THR A 69 2.92 -6.90 4.36
N GLN A 70 3.35 -8.06 4.87
CA GLN A 70 3.59 -8.23 6.30
C GLN A 70 4.76 -7.35 6.78
N ASP A 71 5.81 -7.25 5.96
CA ASP A 71 6.91 -6.32 6.15
C ASP A 71 6.60 -5.00 5.44
N LEU A 72 6.31 -3.97 6.23
CA LEU A 72 5.94 -2.65 5.74
C LEU A 72 7.06 -1.97 4.95
N ASN A 73 8.33 -2.33 5.19
CA ASN A 73 9.47 -1.75 4.47
C ASN A 73 9.48 -2.16 2.98
N LYS A 74 8.90 -3.33 2.66
CA LYS A 74 8.80 -3.86 1.28
C LYS A 74 7.64 -3.29 0.49
N LEU A 75 6.76 -2.51 1.12
CA LEU A 75 5.54 -2.04 0.49
C LEU A 75 5.82 -1.13 -0.72
N TYR A 76 6.81 -0.24 -0.59
CA TYR A 76 7.22 0.64 -1.69
C TYR A 76 7.79 -0.17 -2.85
N GLU A 77 8.74 -1.04 -2.55
CA GLU A 77 9.44 -1.83 -3.54
C GLU A 77 8.47 -2.68 -4.36
N ILE A 78 7.53 -3.35 -3.69
CA ILE A 78 6.59 -4.28 -4.35
C ILE A 78 5.57 -3.53 -5.22
N ASN A 79 5.10 -2.36 -4.79
CA ASN A 79 3.99 -1.68 -5.47
C ASN A 79 4.42 -0.62 -6.47
N TYR A 80 5.46 0.15 -6.15
CA TYR A 80 5.74 1.40 -6.84
C TYR A 80 7.10 1.42 -7.55
N HIS A 81 8.05 0.58 -7.16
CA HIS A 81 9.39 0.59 -7.75
C HIS A 81 9.35 0.44 -9.28
N LYS A 82 8.61 -0.56 -9.79
CA LYS A 82 8.48 -0.78 -11.23
C LYS A 82 7.79 0.40 -11.94
N ILE A 83 6.73 0.94 -11.34
CA ILE A 83 5.98 2.06 -11.91
C ILE A 83 6.87 3.32 -11.97
N ASN A 84 7.57 3.63 -10.88
CA ASN A 84 8.50 4.76 -10.83
C ASN A 84 9.62 4.62 -11.85
N ASN A 85 10.21 3.43 -11.98
CA ASN A 85 11.26 3.18 -12.97
C ASN A 85 10.74 3.35 -14.40
N ASN A 86 9.51 2.94 -14.69
CA ASN A 86 8.91 3.15 -16.00
C ASN A 86 8.65 4.64 -16.27
N ILE A 87 8.08 5.36 -15.30
CA ILE A 87 7.87 6.82 -15.40
C ILE A 87 9.20 7.53 -15.65
N GLN A 88 10.27 7.19 -14.91
CA GLN A 88 11.59 7.78 -15.10
C GLN A 88 12.15 7.51 -16.50
N LYS A 89 12.04 6.27 -16.99
CA LYS A 89 12.49 5.89 -18.35
C LYS A 89 11.70 6.59 -19.46
N ASP A 90 10.39 6.73 -19.28
CA ASP A 90 9.57 7.39 -20.29
C ASP A 90 9.86 8.89 -20.30
N LEU A 91 9.96 9.52 -19.13
CA LEU A 91 10.31 10.93 -19.04
C LEU A 91 11.71 11.23 -19.61
N SER A 92 12.70 10.36 -19.39
CA SER A 92 14.05 10.57 -19.95
C SER A 92 14.04 10.50 -21.49
N LYS A 93 13.30 9.54 -22.08
CA LYS A 93 13.14 9.47 -23.54
C LYS A 93 12.51 10.75 -24.12
N HIS A 94 11.43 11.24 -23.51
CA HIS A 94 10.75 12.44 -24.01
C HIS A 94 11.57 13.73 -23.82
N GLN A 95 12.57 13.73 -22.92
CA GLN A 95 13.55 14.81 -22.83
C GLN A 95 14.60 14.73 -23.95
N GLU A 96 15.07 13.53 -24.30
CA GLU A 96 16.00 13.30 -25.41
C GLU A 96 15.36 13.58 -26.78
N ASP A 97 14.05 13.32 -26.91
CA ASP A 97 13.28 13.55 -28.14
C ASP A 97 12.84 15.01 -28.34
N ASP A 98 13.33 15.95 -27.50
CA ASP A 98 13.04 17.38 -27.53
C ASP A 98 11.52 17.69 -27.62
N ASN A 99 10.72 16.92 -26.87
CA ASN A 99 9.27 17.10 -26.87
C ASN A 99 8.93 18.49 -26.31
N PHE A 100 8.54 19.40 -27.21
CA PHE A 100 8.22 20.80 -26.93
C PHE A 100 7.29 20.99 -25.72
N THR A 101 6.30 20.10 -25.55
CA THR A 101 5.35 20.22 -24.43
C THR A 101 6.02 19.87 -23.10
N VAL A 102 6.88 18.85 -23.07
CA VAL A 102 7.61 18.45 -21.86
C VAL A 102 8.69 19.48 -21.51
N SER A 103 9.40 20.01 -22.51
CA SER A 103 10.45 21.00 -22.28
C SER A 103 9.91 22.34 -21.80
N GLU A 104 8.82 22.86 -22.39
CA GLU A 104 8.19 24.11 -21.96
C GLU A 104 7.53 24.00 -20.58
N THR A 105 6.87 22.87 -20.29
CA THR A 105 6.29 22.64 -18.95
C THR A 105 7.37 22.51 -17.88
N LEU A 106 8.50 21.82 -18.17
CA LEU A 106 9.66 21.74 -17.28
C LEU A 106 10.32 23.09 -17.02
N LYS A 107 10.50 23.92 -18.07
CA LYS A 107 11.03 25.28 -17.92
C LYS A 107 10.12 26.14 -17.05
N THR A 108 8.83 26.17 -17.37
CA THR A 108 7.81 26.90 -16.60
C THR A 108 7.80 26.47 -15.15
N TRP A 109 7.85 25.17 -14.88
CA TRP A 109 7.92 24.62 -13.54
C TRP A 109 9.18 25.08 -12.79
N THR A 110 10.34 24.99 -13.43
CA THR A 110 11.62 25.42 -12.86
C THR A 110 11.61 26.90 -12.51
N ASP A 111 11.01 27.73 -13.37
CA ASP A 111 10.89 29.17 -13.13
C ASP A 111 9.96 29.50 -11.97
N ILE A 112 8.84 28.76 -11.81
CA ILE A 112 7.94 28.90 -10.66
C ILE A 112 8.66 28.53 -9.37
N VAL A 113 9.34 27.37 -9.33
CA VAL A 113 10.08 26.91 -8.14
C VAL A 113 11.12 27.93 -7.71
N ARG A 114 11.89 28.48 -8.66
CA ARG A 114 12.89 29.51 -8.42
C ARG A 114 12.27 30.83 -7.95
N LYS A 115 11.21 31.28 -8.63
CA LYS A 115 10.52 32.56 -8.32
C LYS A 115 9.94 32.57 -6.92
N TYR A 116 9.35 31.45 -6.48
CA TYR A 116 8.69 31.35 -5.19
C TYR A 116 9.54 30.67 -4.11
N LYS A 117 10.82 30.38 -4.38
CA LYS A 117 11.76 29.72 -3.45
C LYS A 117 11.18 28.44 -2.82
N LEU A 118 10.48 27.65 -3.62
CA LEU A 118 9.74 26.46 -3.15
C LEU A 118 10.65 25.27 -2.80
N GLU A 119 11.97 25.42 -2.98
CA GLU A 119 13.00 24.40 -2.78
C GLU A 119 13.14 23.94 -1.30
N GLY A 120 12.70 24.75 -0.33
CA GLY A 120 12.89 24.47 1.10
C GLY A 120 11.74 23.73 1.80
N ASP A 121 10.48 24.07 1.50
CA ASP A 121 9.33 23.71 2.35
C ASP A 121 8.25 22.84 1.65
N CYS A 122 8.18 22.84 0.32
CA CYS A 122 7.13 22.15 -0.41
C CYS A 122 7.56 20.75 -0.88
N ARG A 123 7.67 19.81 0.06
CA ARG A 123 7.99 18.39 -0.23
C ARG A 123 6.97 17.70 -1.15
N LEU A 124 5.75 18.22 -1.25
CA LEU A 124 4.67 17.71 -2.12
C LEU A 124 4.78 18.16 -3.58
N LEU A 125 5.65 19.13 -3.89
CA LEU A 125 5.81 19.74 -5.20
C LEU A 125 7.23 19.53 -5.72
N LEU A 126 7.71 18.29 -5.74
CA LEU A 126 9.00 17.94 -6.36
C LEU A 126 8.73 17.12 -7.61
N TRP A 127 9.28 17.58 -8.74
CA TRP A 127 9.11 16.92 -10.03
C TRP A 127 9.85 15.55 -10.03
N PRO A 128 9.25 14.46 -10.54
CA PRO A 128 9.80 13.11 -10.42
C PRO A 128 11.23 12.89 -10.96
N LEU A 129 11.67 13.72 -11.93
CA LEU A 129 13.01 13.60 -12.55
C LEU A 129 14.13 14.26 -11.75
N GLN A 130 13.82 15.23 -10.89
CA GLN A 130 14.85 16.01 -10.17
C GLN A 130 15.02 15.56 -8.72
N THR A 131 14.22 14.60 -8.26
CA THR A 131 14.26 14.17 -6.88
C THR A 131 14.85 12.77 -6.77
N THR A 132 16.10 12.71 -6.30
CA THR A 132 16.69 11.49 -5.75
C THR A 132 16.20 11.23 -4.32
N LEU A 133 15.41 12.16 -3.76
CA LEU A 133 14.99 12.21 -2.36
C LEU A 133 13.51 11.85 -2.15
N PHE A 134 12.74 11.51 -3.20
CA PHE A 134 11.38 11.03 -3.00
C PHE A 134 11.40 9.68 -2.29
N ARG A 135 11.14 9.74 -0.99
CA ARG A 135 10.95 8.60 -0.10
C ARG A 135 9.46 8.50 0.21
N PRO A 136 8.72 7.59 -0.44
CA PRO A 136 7.32 7.38 -0.11
C PRO A 136 7.18 7.00 1.37
N GLY A 137 6.21 7.60 2.05
CA GLY A 137 5.99 7.46 3.48
C GLY A 137 6.67 8.50 4.40
N GLN A 138 7.57 9.36 3.89
CA GLN A 138 8.13 10.48 4.68
C GLN A 138 7.38 11.80 4.51
N ILE A 139 6.72 12.00 3.37
CA ILE A 139 6.05 13.26 3.00
C ILE A 139 4.55 13.15 3.26
N ASP A 140 3.98 12.02 2.89
CA ASP A 140 2.62 11.67 3.25
C ASP A 140 2.63 10.95 4.60
N LYS A 141 2.39 11.72 5.67
CA LYS A 141 2.27 11.18 7.03
C LYS A 141 1.08 10.25 7.19
N THR A 142 0.10 10.29 6.28
CA THR A 142 -1.06 9.40 6.34
C THR A 142 -0.57 7.97 6.39
N PHE A 143 0.44 7.61 5.58
CA PHE A 143 1.04 6.27 5.56
C PHE A 143 1.73 5.88 6.88
N THR A 144 2.41 6.83 7.53
CA THR A 144 3.02 6.64 8.86
C THR A 144 1.99 6.60 9.99
N THR A 145 0.85 7.29 9.84
CA THR A 145 -0.28 7.18 10.76
C THR A 145 -0.82 5.74 10.81
N TRP A 146 -0.84 4.99 9.69
CA TRP A 146 -1.17 3.56 9.71
C TRP A 146 -0.13 2.75 10.49
N THR A 147 1.16 3.09 10.42
CA THR A 147 2.20 2.39 11.19
C THR A 147 2.14 2.68 12.68
N GLU A 148 1.79 3.91 13.09
CA GLU A 148 1.59 4.28 14.51
C GLU A 148 0.34 3.62 15.12
N VAL A 149 -0.76 3.52 14.35
CA VAL A 149 -1.96 2.79 14.76
C VAL A 149 -1.70 1.28 14.91
N LEU A 150 -0.72 0.75 14.18
CA LEU A 150 -0.32 -0.67 14.23
C LEU A 150 0.80 -0.96 15.26
N GLN A 151 1.49 0.05 15.80
CA GLN A 151 2.59 -0.13 16.78
C GLN A 151 2.19 -0.81 18.10
N PRO A 152 0.99 -0.60 18.69
CA PRO A 152 0.59 -1.31 19.91
C PRO A 152 0.45 -2.84 19.76
N TYR A 153 0.67 -3.35 18.54
CA TYR A 153 0.51 -4.76 18.15
C TYR A 153 1.83 -5.38 17.66
N ALA A 154 2.96 -4.70 17.88
CA ALA A 154 4.29 -5.10 17.42
C ALA A 154 5.20 -5.72 18.51
N HIS A 155 4.61 -6.34 19.53
CA HIS A 155 5.31 -7.13 20.54
C HIS A 155 4.81 -8.57 20.51
#